data_AF-A0A5P9QBY6-F1
#
_entry.id   AF-A0A5P9QBY6-F1
#
_cell.length_a   1.000
_cell.length_b   1.000
_cell.length_c   1.000
_cell.angle_alpha   90.00
_cell.angle_beta   90.00
_cell.angle_gamma   90.00
#
_symmetry.space_group_name_H-M   'P 1'
#
loop_
_entity.id
_entity.type
_entity.pdbx_description
1 polymer ?
#
loop_
_entity_poly.entity_id
_entity_poly.type
_entity_poly.pdbx_seq_one_letter_code
_entity_poly.pdbx_strand_id
1 'polypeptide(L)'
;MSDEQSLFPIVMRGYDRGLVDNRIANLEKSLDEAHGQVESLDVRVQQLTAEVADAQRQAREVERPSYSGLGSRIEQLLRTAEEQSSDILAQANQQASDIMARANLAAGQIRNRAETEVGELVADARRESDEIRSAASSEAETSLVNAQRRAEELVGSAEREASRIQSALATEEHERRTALERELAQAKAVTERETTELRVRTENDAAALRAEVAAETTALREAAEKDTGELRERTRIEVERQLADAKRAGKEAAAAVTAETEELREKARVALAEAEMAIAARREEVEREAAERHASAQKETAALVAAAESQAAEAEERVAAALEHAEKVRGESDEYAKDLLATARANADRILADARSFADQTVADATLEAEQHRLAATRQLQDLSRQHESITTYLDELRALLAERVETPELSMLNPPLPPKPPATSGTRAQRARAAATVVTADDPDDAGQPAQDEAEEQAHA
;
A
#
# COMPACT_ATOMS: atom_id res chain seq x y z
N MET A 1 -98.79 -23.08 33.98
CA MET A 1 -98.04 -23.38 35.21
C MET A 1 -96.58 -23.42 34.77
N SER A 2 -96.02 -22.25 34.49
CA SER A 2 -95.23 -21.47 35.44
C SER A 2 -93.83 -22.03 35.51
N ASP A 3 -92.98 -21.49 34.65
CA ASP A 3 -91.59 -21.19 34.94
C ASP A 3 -91.16 -20.14 33.92
N GLU A 4 -91.56 -18.88 34.16
CA GLU A 4 -90.89 -17.71 33.55
C GLU A 4 -89.49 -17.61 34.15
N GLN A 5 -88.64 -18.58 33.83
CA GLN A 5 -87.20 -18.51 34.08
C GLN A 5 -86.65 -17.52 33.06
N SER A 6 -86.63 -16.24 33.42
CA SER A 6 -85.99 -15.19 32.62
C SER A 6 -84.50 -15.54 32.46
N LEU A 7 -84.14 -16.14 31.31
CA LEU A 7 -82.76 -16.56 30.99
C LEU A 7 -81.74 -15.41 31.01
N PHE A 8 -82.21 -14.16 30.97
CA PHE A 8 -81.39 -12.96 31.02
C PHE A 8 -81.71 -12.12 32.28
N PRO A 9 -80.68 -11.61 33.00
CA PRO A 9 -80.88 -10.74 34.17
C PRO A 9 -81.38 -9.34 33.77
N ILE A 10 -82.33 -8.80 34.54
CA ILE A 10 -82.97 -7.50 34.27
C ILE A 10 -82.14 -6.37 34.89
N VAL A 11 -81.63 -5.45 34.07
CA VAL A 11 -80.89 -4.25 34.49
C VAL A 11 -81.67 -2.99 34.15
N MET A 12 -81.51 -1.92 34.95
CA MET A 12 -82.37 -0.71 34.90
C MET A 12 -82.42 0.02 33.54
N ARG A 13 -81.46 -0.19 32.65
CA ARG A 13 -81.57 0.16 31.22
C ARG A 13 -81.18 -1.06 30.40
N GLY A 14 -82.18 -1.77 29.89
CA GLY A 14 -82.03 -2.94 29.03
C GLY A 14 -83.03 -2.90 27.87
N TYR A 15 -82.93 -3.89 26.97
CA TYR A 15 -83.87 -4.05 25.87
C TYR A 15 -85.26 -4.47 26.36
N ASP A 16 -86.30 -4.05 25.64
CA ASP A 16 -87.69 -4.40 25.96
C ASP A 16 -87.90 -5.92 25.87
N ARG A 17 -88.27 -6.53 27.01
CA ARG A 17 -88.44 -7.98 27.15
C ARG A 17 -89.41 -8.54 26.12
N GLY A 18 -90.54 -7.87 25.88
CA GLY A 18 -91.55 -8.38 24.94
C GLY A 18 -91.06 -8.39 23.50
N LEU A 19 -90.18 -7.45 23.14
CA LEU A 19 -89.60 -7.36 21.81
C LEU A 19 -88.47 -8.40 21.62
N VAL A 20 -87.72 -8.68 22.69
CA VAL A 20 -86.70 -9.74 22.72
C VAL A 20 -87.35 -11.12 22.66
N ASP A 21 -88.39 -11.39 23.46
CA ASP A 21 -89.10 -12.67 23.45
C ASP A 21 -89.71 -12.97 22.07
N ASN A 22 -90.32 -11.97 21.42
CA ASN A 22 -90.80 -12.10 20.04
C ASN A 22 -89.67 -12.37 19.04
N ARG A 23 -88.48 -11.78 19.25
CA ARG A 23 -87.33 -12.04 18.37
C ARG A 23 -86.77 -13.45 18.59
N ILE A 24 -86.71 -13.92 19.84
CA ILE A 24 -86.29 -15.29 20.19
C ILE A 24 -87.26 -16.30 19.58
N ALA A 25 -88.57 -16.13 19.75
CA ALA A 25 -89.57 -17.03 19.15
C ALA A 25 -89.48 -17.10 17.61
N ASN A 26 -89.20 -15.96 16.95
CA ASN A 26 -88.96 -15.94 15.51
C ASN A 26 -87.64 -16.66 15.12
N LEU A 27 -86.60 -16.53 15.94
CA LEU A 27 -85.33 -17.23 15.73
C LEU A 27 -85.49 -18.73 15.93
N GLU A 28 -86.20 -19.16 16.98
CA GLU A 28 -86.54 -20.57 17.23
C GLU A 28 -87.32 -21.15 16.06
N LYS A 29 -88.34 -20.44 15.56
CA LYS A 29 -89.08 -20.87 14.37
C LYS A 29 -88.18 -20.99 13.13
N SER A 30 -87.28 -20.03 12.91
CA SER A 30 -86.34 -20.10 11.79
C SER A 30 -85.33 -21.25 11.92
N LEU A 31 -85.00 -21.63 13.16
CA LEU A 31 -84.11 -22.74 13.47
C LEU A 31 -84.80 -24.08 13.22
N ASP A 32 -86.07 -24.22 13.60
CA ASP A 32 -86.88 -25.40 13.28
C ASP A 32 -87.08 -25.54 11.76
N GLU A 33 -87.35 -24.44 11.04
CA GLU A 33 -87.44 -24.45 9.58
C GLU A 33 -86.10 -24.85 8.92
N ALA A 34 -84.98 -24.36 9.45
CA ALA A 34 -83.65 -24.75 8.97
C ALA A 34 -83.34 -26.23 9.23
N HIS A 35 -83.71 -26.75 10.42
CA HIS A 35 -83.56 -28.17 10.73
C HIS A 35 -84.39 -29.06 9.81
N GLY A 36 -85.64 -28.69 9.52
CA GLY A 36 -86.47 -29.41 8.55
C GLY A 36 -85.88 -29.41 7.13
N GLN A 37 -85.23 -28.32 6.72
CA GLN A 37 -84.50 -28.26 5.45
C GLN A 37 -83.29 -29.21 5.44
N VAL A 38 -82.50 -29.24 6.52
CA VAL A 38 -81.36 -30.15 6.64
C VAL A 38 -81.80 -31.62 6.54
N GLU A 39 -82.87 -32.00 7.23
CA GLU A 39 -83.39 -33.37 7.17
C GLU A 39 -83.85 -33.74 5.75
N SER A 40 -84.51 -32.82 5.04
CA SER A 40 -84.91 -33.04 3.64
C SER A 40 -83.73 -33.19 2.68
N LEU A 41 -82.64 -32.45 2.93
CA LEU A 41 -81.41 -32.53 2.15
C LEU A 41 -80.68 -33.85 2.42
N ASP A 42 -80.63 -34.32 3.66
CA ASP A 42 -80.01 -35.60 4.00
C ASP A 42 -80.71 -36.78 3.30
N VAL A 43 -82.05 -36.79 3.27
CA VAL A 43 -82.81 -37.79 2.50
C VAL A 43 -82.48 -37.72 1.01
N ARG A 44 -82.31 -36.52 0.45
CA ARG A 44 -81.94 -36.32 -0.96
C ARG A 44 -80.52 -36.82 -1.27
N VAL A 45 -79.57 -36.58 -0.37
CA VAL A 45 -78.19 -37.06 -0.50
C VAL A 45 -78.15 -38.60 -0.47
N GLN A 46 -78.92 -39.23 0.41
CA GLN A 46 -79.00 -40.70 0.46
C GLN A 46 -79.58 -41.28 -0.84
N GLN A 47 -80.63 -40.67 -1.41
CA GLN A 47 -81.20 -41.08 -2.70
C GLN A 47 -80.18 -40.97 -3.84
N LEU A 48 -79.51 -39.82 -3.96
CA LEU A 48 -78.49 -39.62 -5.00
C LEU A 48 -77.32 -40.58 -4.86
N THR A 49 -76.92 -40.92 -3.63
CA THR A 49 -75.85 -41.89 -3.38
C THR A 49 -76.25 -43.29 -3.84
N ALA A 50 -77.51 -43.68 -3.63
CA ALA A 50 -78.04 -44.96 -4.13
C ALA A 50 -78.07 -44.99 -5.67
N GLU A 51 -78.53 -43.91 -6.31
CA GLU A 51 -78.54 -43.79 -7.77
C GLU A 51 -77.13 -43.85 -8.37
N VAL A 52 -76.14 -43.22 -7.76
CA VAL A 52 -74.73 -43.30 -8.20
C VAL A 52 -74.21 -44.74 -8.06
N ALA A 53 -74.53 -45.44 -6.98
CA ALA A 53 -74.12 -46.84 -6.81
C ALA A 53 -74.77 -47.76 -7.85
N ASP A 54 -76.05 -47.53 -8.19
CA ASP A 54 -76.75 -48.25 -9.26
C ASP A 54 -76.16 -47.96 -10.64
N ALA A 55 -75.88 -46.69 -10.95
CA ALA A 55 -75.24 -46.30 -12.20
C ALA A 55 -73.83 -46.90 -12.33
N GLN A 56 -73.07 -46.95 -11.24
CA GLN A 56 -71.75 -47.61 -11.21
C GLN A 56 -71.85 -49.13 -11.43
N ARG A 57 -72.90 -49.78 -10.91
CA ARG A 57 -73.15 -51.21 -11.20
C ARG A 57 -73.44 -51.43 -12.68
N GLN A 58 -74.32 -50.62 -13.27
CA GLN A 58 -74.66 -50.70 -14.69
C GLN A 58 -73.44 -50.43 -15.59
N ALA A 59 -72.59 -49.45 -15.26
CA ALA A 59 -71.37 -49.17 -16.01
C ALA A 59 -70.42 -50.39 -16.03
N ARG A 60 -70.25 -51.08 -14.89
CA ARG A 60 -69.42 -52.29 -14.80
C ARG A 60 -69.97 -53.47 -15.61
N GLU A 61 -71.30 -53.58 -15.74
CA GLU A 61 -71.92 -54.62 -16.55
C GLU A 61 -71.76 -54.33 -18.06
N VAL A 62 -71.85 -53.05 -18.46
CA VAL A 62 -71.61 -52.62 -19.85
C VAL A 62 -70.13 -52.75 -20.24
N GLU A 63 -69.20 -52.48 -19.32
CA GLU A 63 -67.75 -52.68 -19.52
C GLU A 63 -67.33 -54.16 -19.53
N ARG A 64 -68.21 -55.09 -19.11
CA ARG A 64 -67.97 -56.55 -19.18
C ARG A 64 -69.05 -57.26 -20.01
N PRO A 65 -69.05 -57.15 -21.34
CA PRO A 65 -69.81 -58.06 -22.18
C PRO A 65 -69.28 -59.49 -21.98
N SER A 66 -70.01 -60.32 -21.25
CA SER A 66 -69.68 -61.74 -21.13
C SER A 66 -70.08 -62.44 -22.43
N TYR A 67 -69.10 -62.76 -23.26
CA TYR A 67 -69.28 -63.51 -24.51
C TYR A 67 -69.51 -65.01 -24.22
N SER A 68 -70.54 -65.34 -23.43
CA SER A 68 -70.89 -66.70 -23.00
C SER A 68 -71.42 -67.61 -24.14
N GLY A 69 -71.39 -67.14 -25.39
CA GLY A 69 -71.82 -67.88 -26.59
C GLY A 69 -70.70 -68.22 -27.58
N LEU A 70 -69.46 -67.79 -27.34
CA LEU A 70 -68.32 -68.04 -28.22
C LEU A 70 -67.38 -69.04 -27.55
N GLY A 71 -67.59 -70.33 -27.83
CA GLY A 71 -66.90 -71.52 -27.31
C GLY A 71 -65.76 -71.30 -26.30
N SER A 72 -65.91 -71.81 -25.08
CA SER A 72 -65.01 -71.71 -23.90
C SER A 72 -63.49 -71.71 -24.13
N ARG A 73 -63.01 -72.29 -25.22
CA ARG A 73 -61.59 -72.28 -25.61
C ARG A 73 -61.12 -70.94 -26.20
N ILE A 74 -61.98 -70.19 -26.89
CA ILE A 74 -61.69 -68.85 -27.43
C ILE A 74 -61.68 -67.83 -26.29
N GLU A 75 -62.61 -67.94 -25.34
CA GLU A 75 -62.64 -67.13 -24.12
C GLU A 75 -61.36 -67.31 -23.29
N GLN A 76 -60.90 -68.55 -23.11
CA GLN A 76 -59.65 -68.82 -22.39
C GLN A 76 -58.43 -68.24 -23.12
N LEU A 77 -58.36 -68.34 -24.45
CA LEU A 77 -57.27 -67.76 -25.25
C LEU A 77 -57.23 -66.23 -25.18
N LEU A 78 -58.38 -65.57 -25.30
CA LEU A 78 -58.48 -64.11 -25.19
C LEU A 78 -58.13 -63.65 -23.77
N ARG A 79 -58.57 -64.38 -22.74
CA ARG A 79 -58.20 -64.09 -21.36
C ARG A 79 -56.70 -64.22 -21.11
N THR A 80 -56.04 -65.29 -21.57
CA THR A 80 -54.58 -65.40 -21.44
C THR A 80 -53.84 -64.36 -22.28
N ALA A 81 -54.36 -63.97 -23.45
CA ALA A 81 -53.77 -62.90 -24.25
C ALA A 81 -53.90 -61.53 -23.57
N GLU A 82 -55.03 -61.25 -22.91
CA GLU A 82 -55.27 -60.01 -22.17
C GLU A 82 -54.42 -59.94 -20.89
N GLU A 83 -54.29 -61.05 -20.18
CA GLU A 83 -53.41 -61.18 -19.02
C GLU A 83 -51.93 -61.01 -19.43
N GLN A 84 -51.49 -61.69 -20.50
CA GLN A 84 -50.15 -61.52 -21.08
C GLN A 84 -49.89 -60.09 -21.57
N SER A 85 -50.89 -59.43 -22.18
CA SER A 85 -50.78 -58.03 -22.59
C SER A 85 -50.61 -57.11 -21.38
N SER A 86 -51.40 -57.34 -20.32
CA SER A 86 -51.31 -56.56 -19.08
C SER A 86 -49.94 -56.71 -18.40
N ASP A 87 -49.37 -57.92 -18.42
CA ASP A 87 -48.02 -58.19 -17.90
C ASP A 87 -46.94 -57.50 -18.74
N ILE A 88 -47.06 -57.52 -20.07
CA ILE A 88 -46.13 -56.83 -20.98
C ILE A 88 -46.20 -55.31 -20.79
N LEU A 89 -47.41 -54.75 -20.61
CA LEU A 89 -47.62 -53.33 -20.32
C LEU A 89 -47.01 -52.93 -18.98
N ALA A 90 -47.21 -53.74 -17.95
CA ALA A 90 -46.59 -53.52 -16.64
C ALA A 90 -45.05 -53.57 -16.73
N GLN A 91 -44.50 -54.59 -17.41
CA GLN A 91 -43.06 -54.75 -17.59
C GLN A 91 -42.44 -53.57 -18.35
N ALA A 92 -43.10 -53.06 -19.36
CA ALA A 92 -42.57 -51.95 -20.14
C ALA A 92 -42.71 -50.59 -19.47
N ASN A 93 -43.81 -50.35 -18.74
CA ASN A 93 -43.91 -49.17 -17.88
C ASN A 93 -42.78 -49.17 -16.84
N GLN A 94 -42.48 -50.34 -16.27
CA GLN A 94 -41.34 -50.51 -15.38
C GLN A 94 -40.00 -50.25 -16.10
N GLN A 95 -39.79 -50.81 -17.30
CA GLN A 95 -38.57 -50.55 -18.09
C GLN A 95 -38.41 -49.07 -18.46
N ALA A 96 -39.48 -48.40 -18.86
CA ALA A 96 -39.48 -46.98 -19.20
C ALA A 96 -39.13 -46.12 -17.97
N SER A 97 -39.73 -46.43 -16.82
CA SER A 97 -39.38 -45.81 -15.53
C SER A 97 -37.92 -46.04 -15.18
N ASP A 98 -37.40 -47.26 -15.33
CA ASP A 98 -36.02 -47.60 -15.02
C ASP A 98 -35.01 -46.91 -15.95
N ILE A 99 -35.34 -46.75 -17.24
CA ILE A 99 -34.52 -46.01 -18.21
C ILE A 99 -34.46 -44.54 -17.80
N MET A 100 -35.60 -43.93 -17.49
CA MET A 100 -35.65 -42.53 -17.05
C MET A 100 -34.95 -42.29 -15.72
N ALA A 101 -35.12 -43.19 -14.74
CA ALA A 101 -34.43 -43.11 -13.46
C ALA A 101 -32.90 -43.18 -13.64
N ARG A 102 -32.41 -44.13 -14.45
CA ARG A 102 -30.99 -44.25 -14.77
C ARG A 102 -30.44 -43.04 -15.51
N ALA A 103 -31.19 -42.51 -16.47
CA ALA A 103 -30.79 -41.32 -17.23
C ALA A 103 -30.72 -40.06 -16.33
N ASN A 104 -31.70 -39.87 -15.45
CA ASN A 104 -31.71 -38.76 -14.49
C ASN A 104 -30.56 -38.88 -13.48
N LEU A 105 -30.26 -40.09 -13.01
CA LEU A 105 -29.13 -40.33 -12.12
C LEU A 105 -27.80 -40.02 -12.82
N ALA A 106 -27.60 -40.51 -14.05
CA ALA A 106 -26.39 -40.26 -14.83
C ALA A 106 -26.21 -38.76 -15.11
N ALA A 107 -27.28 -38.07 -15.54
CA ALA A 107 -27.29 -36.62 -15.75
C ALA A 107 -26.99 -35.84 -14.45
N GLY A 108 -27.49 -36.31 -13.30
CA GLY A 108 -27.15 -35.75 -12.00
C GLY A 108 -25.67 -35.95 -11.64
N GLN A 109 -25.11 -37.13 -11.88
CA GLN A 109 -23.71 -37.44 -11.61
C GLN A 109 -22.75 -36.63 -12.49
N ILE A 110 -23.07 -36.43 -13.77
CA ILE A 110 -22.27 -35.59 -14.68
C ILE A 110 -22.22 -34.15 -14.16
N ARG A 111 -23.37 -33.57 -13.82
CA ARG A 111 -23.44 -32.20 -13.28
C ARG A 111 -22.73 -32.07 -11.94
N ASN A 112 -22.96 -32.97 -10.99
CA ASN A 112 -22.29 -32.93 -9.69
C ASN A 112 -20.75 -33.02 -9.81
N ARG A 113 -20.25 -33.85 -10.74
CA ARG A 113 -18.81 -33.96 -11.01
C ARG A 113 -18.25 -32.65 -11.53
N ALA A 114 -18.91 -32.06 -12.52
CA ALA A 114 -18.51 -30.77 -13.08
C ALA A 114 -18.57 -29.64 -12.04
N GLU A 115 -19.62 -29.59 -11.20
CA GLU A 115 -19.74 -28.62 -10.11
C GLU A 115 -18.60 -28.75 -9.08
N THR A 116 -18.18 -29.98 -8.79
CA THR A 116 -17.06 -30.24 -7.86
C THR A 116 -15.74 -29.81 -8.48
N GLU A 117 -15.47 -30.20 -9.72
CA GLU A 117 -14.26 -29.83 -10.47
C GLU A 117 -14.14 -28.31 -10.63
N VAL A 118 -15.24 -27.63 -10.96
CA VAL A 118 -15.29 -26.17 -11.03
C VAL A 118 -15.07 -25.53 -9.67
N GLY A 119 -15.66 -26.09 -8.61
CA GLY A 119 -15.42 -25.63 -7.24
C GLY A 119 -13.96 -25.70 -6.85
N GLU A 120 -13.28 -26.80 -7.18
CA GLU A 120 -11.85 -26.99 -6.95
C GLU A 120 -11.01 -26.01 -7.78
N LEU A 121 -11.29 -25.89 -9.09
CA LEU A 121 -10.58 -24.96 -9.97
C LEU A 121 -10.67 -23.50 -9.50
N VAL A 122 -11.87 -23.04 -9.15
CA VAL A 122 -12.07 -21.67 -8.67
C VAL A 122 -11.42 -21.46 -7.31
N ALA A 123 -11.40 -22.47 -6.44
CA ALA A 123 -10.70 -22.40 -5.16
C ALA A 123 -9.18 -22.32 -5.35
N ASP A 124 -8.63 -23.09 -6.28
CA ASP A 124 -7.20 -23.09 -6.61
C ASP A 124 -6.76 -21.76 -7.19
N ALA A 125 -7.50 -21.24 -8.19
CA ALA A 125 -7.25 -19.93 -8.79
C ALA A 125 -7.32 -18.78 -7.77
N ARG A 126 -8.23 -18.86 -6.78
CA ARG A 126 -8.30 -17.88 -5.67
C ARG A 126 -7.07 -17.96 -4.78
N ARG A 127 -6.65 -19.17 -4.38
CA ARG A 127 -5.46 -19.35 -3.56
C ARG A 127 -4.21 -18.83 -4.27
N GLU A 128 -4.01 -19.18 -5.53
CA GLU A 128 -2.89 -18.68 -6.33
C GLU A 128 -2.91 -17.15 -6.46
N SER A 129 -4.08 -16.56 -6.71
CA SER A 129 -4.25 -15.11 -6.79
C SER A 129 -3.93 -14.40 -5.48
N ASP A 130 -4.35 -14.97 -4.35
CA ASP A 130 -4.06 -14.43 -3.02
C ASP A 130 -2.57 -14.58 -2.67
N GLU A 131 -1.94 -15.70 -3.06
CA GLU A 131 -0.50 -15.92 -2.91
C GLU A 131 0.32 -14.91 -3.71
N ILE A 132 -0.03 -14.66 -4.98
CA ILE A 132 0.63 -13.65 -5.83
C ILE A 132 0.49 -12.26 -5.19
N ARG A 133 -0.71 -11.90 -4.72
CA ARG A 133 -0.95 -10.60 -4.07
C ARG A 133 -0.18 -10.46 -2.76
N SER A 134 -0.17 -11.50 -1.93
CA SER A 134 0.55 -11.51 -0.67
C SER A 134 2.06 -11.41 -0.89
N ALA A 135 2.61 -12.18 -1.84
CA ALA A 135 4.02 -12.16 -2.18
C ALA A 135 4.45 -10.77 -2.69
N ALA A 136 3.68 -10.20 -3.62
CA ALA A 136 3.95 -8.85 -4.14
C ALA A 136 3.83 -7.78 -3.04
N SER A 137 2.89 -7.90 -2.10
CA SER A 137 2.79 -6.99 -0.94
C SER A 137 4.01 -7.07 -0.05
N SER A 138 4.46 -8.28 0.31
CA SER A 138 5.64 -8.46 1.14
C SER A 138 6.93 -7.98 0.45
N GLU A 139 7.05 -8.20 -0.86
CA GLU A 139 8.18 -7.69 -1.65
C GLU A 139 8.16 -6.16 -1.75
N ALA A 140 7.00 -5.56 -2.03
CA ALA A 140 6.82 -4.11 -2.05
C ALA A 140 7.18 -3.49 -0.69
N GLU A 141 6.67 -4.03 0.41
CA GLU A 141 6.99 -3.59 1.78
C GLU A 141 8.50 -3.70 2.06
N THR A 142 9.12 -4.82 1.68
CA THR A 142 10.56 -5.02 1.84
C THR A 142 11.37 -4.01 1.04
N SER A 143 10.97 -3.72 -0.20
CA SER A 143 11.60 -2.71 -1.06
C SER A 143 11.49 -1.32 -0.43
N LEU A 144 10.30 -0.94 0.06
CA LEU A 144 10.06 0.34 0.72
C LEU A 144 10.89 0.50 2.00
N VAL A 145 10.93 -0.52 2.86
CA VAL A 145 11.74 -0.49 4.09
C VAL A 145 13.22 -0.37 3.76
N ASN A 146 13.70 -1.09 2.74
CA ASN A 146 15.10 -1.00 2.31
C ASN A 146 15.44 0.39 1.75
N ALA A 147 14.55 0.97 0.93
CA ALA A 147 14.71 2.30 0.39
C ALA A 147 14.71 3.36 1.49
N GLN A 148 13.79 3.25 2.46
CA GLN A 148 13.73 4.13 3.62
C GLN A 148 15.02 4.06 4.45
N ARG A 149 15.49 2.85 4.78
CA ARG A 149 16.75 2.68 5.51
C ARG A 149 17.93 3.28 4.75
N ARG A 150 18.02 3.04 3.43
CA ARG A 150 19.08 3.62 2.59
C ARG A 150 19.02 5.15 2.57
N ALA A 151 17.82 5.73 2.48
CA ALA A 151 17.60 7.17 2.56
C ALA A 151 18.04 7.72 3.93
N GLU A 152 17.64 7.08 5.03
CA GLU A 152 18.04 7.46 6.40
C GLU A 152 19.56 7.34 6.61
N GLU A 153 20.20 6.30 6.06
CA GLU A 153 21.65 6.14 6.10
C GLU A 153 22.38 7.24 5.33
N LEU A 154 21.90 7.60 4.13
CA LEU A 154 22.45 8.69 3.31
C LEU A 154 22.33 10.03 4.04
N VAL A 155 21.12 10.38 4.48
CA VAL A 155 20.85 11.63 5.21
C VAL A 155 21.65 11.68 6.50
N GLY A 156 21.61 10.63 7.32
CA GLY A 156 22.36 10.58 8.57
C GLY A 156 23.88 10.64 8.35
N SER A 157 24.40 10.11 7.23
CA SER A 157 25.82 10.22 6.90
C SER A 157 26.21 11.66 6.55
N ALA A 158 25.40 12.34 5.75
CA ALA A 158 25.62 13.73 5.36
C ALA A 158 25.47 14.68 6.57
N GLU A 159 24.46 14.49 7.42
CA GLU A 159 24.28 15.27 8.66
C GLU A 159 25.46 15.13 9.61
N ARG A 160 25.98 13.91 9.80
CA ARG A 160 27.17 13.68 10.64
C ARG A 160 28.41 14.36 10.04
N GLU A 161 28.57 14.32 8.73
CA GLU A 161 29.69 14.99 8.05
C GLU A 161 29.58 16.51 8.18
N ALA A 162 28.40 17.09 7.94
CA ALA A 162 28.15 18.51 8.14
C ALA A 162 28.39 18.95 9.58
N SER A 163 27.92 18.18 10.57
CA SER A 163 28.18 18.45 11.98
C SER A 163 29.67 18.40 12.33
N ARG A 164 30.44 17.47 11.75
CA ARG A 164 31.91 17.43 11.91
C ARG A 164 32.59 18.65 11.31
N ILE A 165 32.20 19.05 10.09
CA ILE A 165 32.75 20.23 9.42
C ILE A 165 32.43 21.49 10.22
N GLN A 166 31.18 21.67 10.66
CA GLN A 166 30.78 22.79 11.50
C GLN A 166 31.54 22.84 12.83
N SER A 167 31.73 21.69 13.49
CA SER A 167 32.48 21.63 14.75
C SER A 167 33.95 21.97 14.54
N ALA A 168 34.57 21.47 13.47
CA ALA A 168 35.94 21.79 13.10
C ALA A 168 36.10 23.29 12.80
N LEU A 169 35.19 23.87 12.00
CA LEU A 169 35.15 25.30 11.73
C LEU A 169 35.05 26.11 13.03
N ALA A 170 34.11 25.76 13.92
CA ALA A 170 33.92 26.48 15.18
C ALA A 170 35.17 26.43 16.08
N THR A 171 35.87 25.29 16.11
CA THR A 171 37.15 25.18 16.82
C THR A 171 38.25 26.01 16.18
N GLU A 172 38.38 25.97 14.86
CA GLU A 172 39.38 26.77 14.14
C GLU A 172 39.11 28.27 14.30
N GLU A 173 37.86 28.71 14.17
CA GLU A 173 37.45 30.09 14.43
C GLU A 173 37.80 30.53 15.85
N HIS A 174 37.52 29.70 16.85
CA HIS A 174 37.83 30.01 18.25
C HIS A 174 39.35 30.10 18.49
N GLU A 175 40.12 29.10 18.04
CA GLU A 175 41.58 29.10 18.17
C GLU A 175 42.20 30.33 17.52
N ARG A 176 41.75 30.71 16.32
CA ARG A 176 42.24 31.88 15.60
C ARG A 176 41.85 33.18 16.28
N ARG A 177 40.61 33.31 16.73
CA ARG A 177 40.17 34.48 17.50
C ARG A 177 41.02 34.66 18.75
N THR A 178 41.27 33.59 19.51
CA THR A 178 42.13 33.69 20.70
C THR A 178 43.58 34.01 20.35
N ALA A 179 44.12 33.51 19.23
CA ALA A 179 45.46 33.85 18.76
C ALA A 179 45.57 35.35 18.43
N LEU A 180 44.61 35.90 17.67
CA LEU A 180 44.56 37.33 17.34
C LEU A 180 44.41 38.21 18.58
N GLU A 181 43.56 37.82 19.54
CA GLU A 181 43.39 38.55 20.80
C GLU A 181 44.71 38.60 21.59
N ARG A 182 45.49 37.50 21.59
CA ARG A 182 46.83 37.46 22.22
C ARG A 182 47.84 38.33 21.47
N GLU A 183 47.89 38.25 20.15
CA GLU A 183 48.80 39.06 19.31
C GLU A 183 48.51 40.56 19.47
N LEU A 184 47.22 40.94 19.49
CA LEU A 184 46.78 42.31 19.72
C LEU A 184 47.17 42.79 21.14
N ALA A 185 46.97 41.96 22.17
CA ALA A 185 47.39 42.28 23.52
C ALA A 185 48.91 42.43 23.63
N GLN A 186 49.69 41.57 22.96
CA GLN A 186 51.14 41.66 22.90
C GLN A 186 51.61 42.94 22.21
N ALA A 187 51.04 43.26 21.04
CA ALA A 187 51.37 44.47 20.31
C ALA A 187 51.09 45.71 21.17
N LYS A 188 49.91 45.80 21.79
CA LYS A 188 49.57 46.89 22.72
C LYS A 188 50.56 47.01 23.88
N ALA A 189 50.88 45.90 24.55
CA ALA A 189 51.83 45.91 25.66
C ALA A 189 53.24 46.38 25.24
N VAL A 190 53.70 46.02 24.03
CA VAL A 190 54.98 46.52 23.49
C VAL A 190 54.89 48.02 23.24
N THR A 191 53.83 48.51 22.60
CA THR A 191 53.66 49.96 22.35
C THR A 191 53.59 50.78 23.65
N GLU A 192 52.89 50.28 24.67
CA GLU A 192 52.80 50.95 25.97
C GLU A 192 54.16 50.99 26.67
N ARG A 193 54.93 49.89 26.65
CA ARG A 193 56.28 49.86 27.22
C ARG A 193 57.23 50.84 26.53
N GLU A 194 57.36 50.76 25.21
CA GLU A 194 58.26 51.64 24.45
C GLU A 194 57.92 53.11 24.66
N THR A 195 56.64 53.47 24.70
CA THR A 195 56.22 54.84 24.97
C THR A 195 56.53 55.29 26.40
N THR A 196 56.38 54.43 27.40
CA THR A 196 56.78 54.76 28.79
C THR A 196 58.30 54.89 28.94
N GLU A 197 59.08 53.99 28.32
CA GLU A 197 60.54 54.02 28.35
C GLU A 197 61.08 55.32 27.72
N LEU A 198 60.55 55.70 26.55
CA LEU A 198 60.91 56.97 25.91
C LEU A 198 60.54 58.17 26.79
N ARG A 199 59.36 58.20 27.40
CA ARG A 199 58.96 59.28 28.32
C ARG A 199 59.92 59.40 29.51
N VAL A 200 60.19 58.31 30.20
CA VAL A 200 61.10 58.32 31.37
C VAL A 200 62.50 58.77 30.96
N ARG A 201 63.01 58.29 29.82
CA ARG A 201 64.30 58.73 29.29
C ARG A 201 64.31 60.24 29.05
N THR A 202 63.29 60.79 28.38
CA THR A 202 63.22 62.23 28.14
C THR A 202 63.08 63.05 29.42
N GLU A 203 62.35 62.56 30.43
CA GLU A 203 62.21 63.23 31.72
C GLU A 203 63.55 63.26 32.47
N ASN A 204 64.29 62.15 32.46
CA ASN A 204 65.63 62.06 33.03
C ASN A 204 66.63 62.97 32.31
N ASP A 205 66.64 62.96 30.97
CA ASP A 205 67.52 63.82 30.16
C ASP A 205 67.21 65.31 30.43
N ALA A 206 65.93 65.68 30.54
CA ALA A 206 65.51 67.03 30.89
C ALA A 206 65.88 67.41 32.34
N ALA A 207 65.77 66.48 33.29
CA ALA A 207 66.19 66.71 34.68
C ALA A 207 67.71 66.88 34.79
N ALA A 208 68.49 66.07 34.06
CA ALA A 208 69.94 66.17 33.99
C ALA A 208 70.39 67.52 33.44
N LEU A 209 69.82 67.95 32.31
CA LEU A 209 70.09 69.28 31.73
C LEU A 209 69.71 70.41 32.71
N ARG A 210 68.57 70.33 33.40
CA ARG A 210 68.19 71.33 34.41
C ARG A 210 69.16 71.36 35.59
N ALA A 211 69.64 70.21 36.04
CA ALA A 211 70.60 70.12 37.15
C ALA A 211 71.97 70.67 36.75
N GLU A 212 72.43 70.38 35.53
CA GLU A 212 73.66 70.96 34.95
C GLU A 212 73.57 72.47 34.87
N VAL A 213 72.49 73.01 34.28
CA VAL A 213 72.25 74.45 34.22
C VAL A 213 72.19 75.06 35.61
N ALA A 214 71.50 74.42 36.57
CA ALA A 214 71.44 74.91 37.95
C ALA A 214 72.84 74.97 38.58
N ALA A 215 73.64 73.91 38.45
CA ALA A 215 74.99 73.82 38.98
C ALA A 215 75.93 74.87 38.36
N GLU A 216 75.87 75.06 37.03
CA GLU A 216 76.61 76.10 36.34
C GLU A 216 76.17 77.49 36.82
N THR A 217 74.86 77.73 36.96
CA THR A 217 74.39 79.02 37.48
C THR A 217 74.82 79.28 38.92
N THR A 218 74.90 78.25 39.78
CA THR A 218 75.41 78.40 41.15
C THR A 218 76.91 78.64 41.16
N ALA A 219 77.68 77.92 40.34
CA ALA A 219 79.12 78.11 40.24
C ALA A 219 79.46 79.52 39.73
N LEU A 220 78.73 80.01 38.72
CA LEU A 220 78.86 81.38 38.23
C LEU A 220 78.47 82.42 39.29
N ARG A 221 77.43 82.17 40.10
CA ARG A 221 77.05 83.05 41.22
C ARG A 221 78.10 83.06 42.32
N GLU A 222 78.60 81.91 42.74
CA GLU A 222 79.65 81.81 43.77
C GLU A 222 80.96 82.44 43.30
N ALA A 223 81.33 82.25 42.03
CA ALA A 223 82.46 82.94 41.41
C ALA A 223 82.25 84.46 41.40
N ALA A 224 81.06 84.93 41.00
CA ALA A 224 80.72 86.35 41.04
C ALA A 224 80.70 86.90 42.48
N GLU A 225 80.23 86.16 43.46
CA GLU A 225 80.24 86.55 44.88
C GLU A 225 81.66 86.59 45.45
N LYS A 226 82.50 85.63 45.09
CA LYS A 226 83.92 85.62 45.46
C LYS A 226 84.66 86.79 44.82
N ASP A 227 84.49 87.00 43.51
CA ASP A 227 85.13 88.09 42.78
C ASP A 227 84.65 89.45 43.30
N THR A 228 83.35 89.59 43.61
CA THR A 228 82.84 90.81 44.25
C THR A 228 83.30 90.95 45.69
N GLY A 229 83.52 89.87 46.44
CA GLY A 229 84.08 89.87 47.79
C GLY A 229 85.55 90.28 47.81
N GLU A 230 86.37 89.70 46.93
CA GLU A 230 87.76 90.08 46.70
C GLU A 230 87.86 91.53 46.21
N LEU A 231 86.97 91.93 45.30
CA LEU A 231 86.83 93.31 44.87
C LEU A 231 86.35 94.21 46.01
N ARG A 232 85.48 93.76 46.93
CA ARG A 232 85.00 94.54 48.10
C ARG A 232 86.10 94.75 49.15
N GLU A 233 86.94 93.76 49.42
CA GLU A 233 88.08 93.94 50.33
C GLU A 233 89.17 94.82 49.72
N ARG A 234 89.46 94.65 48.42
CA ARG A 234 90.35 95.57 47.68
C ARG A 234 89.77 96.98 47.57
N THR A 235 88.47 97.10 47.29
CA THR A 235 87.77 98.39 47.23
C THR A 235 87.52 98.98 48.61
N ARG A 236 87.46 98.26 49.72
CA ARG A 236 87.47 98.87 51.07
C ARG A 236 88.75 99.68 51.27
N ILE A 237 89.86 99.22 50.70
CA ILE A 237 91.16 99.89 50.73
C ILE A 237 91.22 101.04 49.69
N GLU A 238 90.44 100.99 48.60
CA GLU A 238 90.45 101.98 47.50
C GLU A 238 89.22 102.92 47.41
N VAL A 239 88.13 102.66 48.14
CA VAL A 239 86.87 103.44 48.23
C VAL A 239 87.08 104.76 48.95
N GLU A 240 88.15 104.87 49.74
CA GLU A 240 88.67 106.18 50.16
C GLU A 240 89.14 107.04 48.98
N ARG A 241 89.27 106.48 47.77
CA ARG A 241 89.84 107.17 46.61
C ARG A 241 88.96 107.26 45.34
N GLN A 242 88.01 106.35 45.06
CA GLN A 242 87.31 106.35 43.75
C GLN A 242 85.79 106.05 43.79
N LEU A 243 85.02 106.83 44.55
CA LEU A 243 83.54 106.75 44.62
C LEU A 243 82.79 107.17 43.32
N ALA A 244 83.47 107.54 42.23
CA ALA A 244 82.81 108.11 41.04
C ALA A 244 82.61 107.13 39.87
N ASP A 245 83.47 106.14 39.66
CA ASP A 245 83.44 105.31 38.43
C ASP A 245 82.65 103.99 38.59
N ALA A 246 82.33 103.59 39.83
CA ALA A 246 81.82 102.26 40.19
C ALA A 246 80.35 101.96 39.85
N LYS A 247 79.57 102.89 39.30
CA LYS A 247 78.13 102.65 38.99
C LYS A 247 77.85 102.14 37.57
N ARG A 248 78.85 102.07 36.67
CA ARG A 248 78.66 101.67 35.26
C ARG A 248 78.97 100.19 34.98
N ALA A 249 80.02 99.62 35.57
CA ALA A 249 80.48 98.25 35.26
C ALA A 249 79.67 97.11 35.93
N GLY A 250 79.09 97.33 37.11
CA GLY A 250 78.36 96.29 37.86
C GLY A 250 77.01 95.88 37.25
N LYS A 251 76.42 96.72 36.37
CA LYS A 251 75.20 96.38 35.63
C LYS A 251 75.47 95.59 34.36
N GLU A 252 76.64 95.77 33.74
CA GLU A 252 77.04 95.05 32.51
C GLU A 252 77.44 93.60 32.84
N ALA A 253 78.12 93.34 33.96
CA ALA A 253 78.44 91.98 34.40
C ALA A 253 77.20 91.18 34.86
N ALA A 254 76.25 91.83 35.54
CA ALA A 254 74.98 91.18 35.90
C ALA A 254 74.10 90.90 34.68
N ALA A 255 74.08 91.80 33.68
CA ALA A 255 73.33 91.61 32.44
C ALA A 255 73.93 90.50 31.55
N ALA A 256 75.26 90.38 31.50
CA ALA A 256 75.95 89.32 30.76
C ALA A 256 75.64 87.93 31.35
N VAL A 257 75.72 87.78 32.68
CA VAL A 257 75.38 86.51 33.36
C VAL A 257 73.90 86.17 33.22
N THR A 258 72.98 87.14 33.28
CA THR A 258 71.56 86.86 33.02
C THR A 258 71.33 86.37 31.59
N ALA A 259 72.00 86.99 30.60
CA ALA A 259 71.89 86.57 29.21
C ALA A 259 72.42 85.14 28.97
N GLU A 260 73.55 84.78 29.57
CA GLU A 260 74.10 83.40 29.49
C GLU A 260 73.17 82.38 30.17
N THR A 261 72.57 82.72 31.33
CA THR A 261 71.60 81.81 31.97
C THR A 261 70.28 81.70 31.22
N GLU A 262 69.85 82.75 30.52
CA GLU A 262 68.68 82.72 29.63
C GLU A 262 68.97 81.92 28.38
N GLU A 263 70.19 82.02 27.82
CA GLU A 263 70.65 81.22 26.68
C GLU A 263 70.67 79.72 27.02
N LEU A 264 71.22 79.34 28.17
CA LEU A 264 71.22 77.94 28.63
C LEU A 264 69.82 77.41 28.94
N ARG A 265 68.93 78.24 29.51
CA ARG A 265 67.52 77.87 29.72
C ARG A 265 66.78 77.67 28.41
N GLU A 266 67.01 78.52 27.41
CA GLU A 266 66.40 78.33 26.11
C GLU A 266 66.98 77.11 25.38
N LYS A 267 68.28 76.83 25.49
CA LYS A 267 68.85 75.56 25.00
C LYS A 267 68.17 74.34 25.64
N ALA A 268 67.94 74.36 26.95
CA ALA A 268 67.23 73.29 27.65
C ALA A 268 65.75 73.17 27.23
N ARG A 269 65.09 74.29 26.95
CA ARG A 269 63.70 74.31 26.47
C ARG A 269 63.58 73.79 25.04
N VAL A 270 64.50 74.17 24.16
CA VAL A 270 64.57 73.69 22.78
C VAL A 270 64.84 72.18 22.76
N ALA A 271 65.80 71.69 23.55
CA ALA A 271 66.08 70.26 23.67
C ALA A 271 64.87 69.45 24.19
N LEU A 272 64.11 70.00 25.15
CA LEU A 272 62.86 69.39 25.62
C LEU A 272 61.80 69.32 24.52
N ALA A 273 61.60 70.42 23.79
CA ALA A 273 60.63 70.47 22.69
C ALA A 273 61.01 69.50 21.56
N GLU A 274 62.30 69.39 21.21
CA GLU A 274 62.81 68.42 20.23
C GLU A 274 62.57 66.97 20.69
N ALA A 275 62.81 66.68 21.97
CA ALA A 275 62.57 65.36 22.55
C ALA A 275 61.07 65.00 22.62
N GLU A 276 60.20 65.95 22.95
CA GLU A 276 58.74 65.77 22.92
C GLU A 276 58.22 65.50 21.50
N MET A 277 58.75 66.21 20.50
CA MET A 277 58.45 65.96 19.10
C MET A 277 58.97 64.60 18.62
N ALA A 278 60.14 64.17 19.08
CA ALA A 278 60.66 62.82 18.80
C ALA A 278 59.78 61.72 19.43
N ILE A 279 59.26 61.92 20.64
CA ILE A 279 58.27 61.01 21.25
C ILE A 279 56.99 60.96 20.42
N ALA A 280 56.48 62.12 19.99
CA ALA A 280 55.27 62.19 19.18
C ALA A 280 55.46 61.48 17.82
N ALA A 281 56.57 61.74 17.13
CA ALA A 281 56.90 61.10 15.86
C ALA A 281 57.04 59.58 16.00
N ARG A 282 57.72 59.10 17.05
CA ARG A 282 57.87 57.65 17.27
C ARG A 282 56.56 56.98 17.64
N ARG A 283 55.66 57.67 18.36
CA ARG A 283 54.30 57.19 18.63
C ARG A 283 53.52 57.03 17.34
N GLU A 284 53.53 58.05 16.48
CA GLU A 284 52.83 58.01 15.20
C GLU A 284 53.36 56.88 14.31
N GLU A 285 54.68 56.68 14.26
CA GLU A 285 55.30 55.59 13.50
C GLU A 285 54.90 54.20 14.02
N VAL A 286 54.96 53.99 15.33
CA VAL A 286 54.55 52.72 15.96
C VAL A 286 53.04 52.48 15.84
N GLU A 287 52.21 53.52 15.96
CA GLU A 287 50.77 53.45 15.71
C GLU A 287 50.47 53.10 14.26
N ARG A 288 51.23 53.66 13.31
CA ARG A 288 51.12 53.36 11.87
C ARG A 288 51.50 51.91 11.58
N GLU A 289 52.63 51.43 12.10
CA GLU A 289 53.05 50.03 11.96
C GLU A 289 52.08 49.05 12.64
N ALA A 290 51.53 49.41 13.80
CA ALA A 290 50.50 48.64 14.48
C ALA A 290 49.19 48.60 13.67
N ALA A 291 48.80 49.72 13.07
CA ALA A 291 47.64 49.81 12.19
C ALA A 291 47.83 48.99 10.90
N GLU A 292 49.02 49.02 10.29
CA GLU A 292 49.36 48.20 9.12
C GLU A 292 49.35 46.70 9.44
N ARG A 293 49.97 46.29 10.57
CA ARG A 293 49.91 44.90 11.05
C ARG A 293 48.49 44.45 11.34
N HIS A 294 47.70 45.32 11.97
CA HIS A 294 46.29 45.06 12.24
C HIS A 294 45.47 44.93 10.95
N ALA A 295 45.69 45.82 9.97
CA ALA A 295 45.03 45.74 8.66
C ALA A 295 45.41 44.45 7.91
N SER A 296 46.69 44.02 7.99
CA SER A 296 47.14 42.74 7.41
C SER A 296 46.47 41.55 8.10
N ALA A 297 46.48 41.51 9.43
CA ALA A 297 45.82 40.47 10.20
C ALA A 297 44.30 40.44 9.95
N GLN A 298 43.65 41.59 9.85
CA GLN A 298 42.23 41.70 9.47
C GLN A 298 41.97 41.15 8.06
N LYS A 299 42.86 41.42 7.11
CA LYS A 299 42.72 40.91 5.74
C LYS A 299 42.92 39.38 5.69
N GLU A 300 43.94 38.87 6.37
CA GLU A 300 44.20 37.43 6.45
C GLU A 300 43.04 36.70 7.14
N THR A 301 42.51 37.25 8.22
CA THR A 301 41.35 36.68 8.91
C THR A 301 40.09 36.75 8.08
N ALA A 302 39.83 37.86 7.38
CA ALA A 302 38.71 37.95 6.44
C ALA A 302 38.84 36.93 5.30
N ALA A 303 40.04 36.71 4.76
CA ALA A 303 40.28 35.71 3.72
C ALA A 303 40.05 34.27 4.23
N LEU A 304 40.46 33.98 5.47
CA LEU A 304 40.22 32.67 6.09
C LEU A 304 38.75 32.45 6.45
N VAL A 305 38.04 33.48 6.95
CA VAL A 305 36.59 33.43 7.17
C VAL A 305 35.86 33.17 5.86
N ALA A 306 36.24 33.86 4.77
CA ALA A 306 35.66 33.59 3.46
C ALA A 306 35.94 32.15 2.97
N ALA A 307 37.12 31.59 3.26
CA ALA A 307 37.43 30.19 2.95
C ALA A 307 36.59 29.21 3.81
N ALA A 308 36.39 29.51 5.09
CA ALA A 308 35.53 28.74 5.99
C ALA A 308 34.06 28.79 5.53
N GLU A 309 33.55 29.97 5.19
CA GLU A 309 32.22 30.16 4.61
C GLU A 309 32.05 29.36 3.30
N SER A 310 33.07 29.33 2.44
CA SER A 310 33.06 28.50 1.24
C SER A 310 32.99 27.01 1.57
N GLN A 311 33.77 26.53 2.54
CA GLN A 311 33.75 25.12 2.97
C GLN A 311 32.42 24.74 3.64
N ALA A 312 31.82 25.66 4.40
CA ALA A 312 30.50 25.50 4.97
C ALA A 312 29.44 25.41 3.87
N ALA A 313 29.49 26.28 2.87
CA ALA A 313 28.58 26.24 1.71
C ALA A 313 28.73 24.94 0.92
N GLU A 314 29.96 24.46 0.68
CA GLU A 314 30.20 23.15 0.03
C GLU A 314 29.68 21.97 0.87
N ALA A 315 29.70 22.08 2.20
CA ALA A 315 29.12 21.07 3.09
C ALA A 315 27.59 21.11 3.05
N GLU A 316 26.99 22.30 3.05
CA GLU A 316 25.54 22.48 2.88
C GLU A 316 25.06 21.95 1.53
N GLU A 317 25.79 22.22 0.44
CA GLU A 317 25.50 21.70 -0.89
C GLU A 317 25.56 20.16 -0.91
N ARG A 318 26.55 19.55 -0.25
CA ARG A 318 26.64 18.09 -0.12
C ARG A 318 25.47 17.50 0.67
N VAL A 319 25.01 18.17 1.74
CA VAL A 319 23.81 17.74 2.47
C VAL A 319 22.55 17.87 1.61
N ALA A 320 22.41 18.98 0.88
CA ALA A 320 21.29 19.18 -0.03
C ALA A 320 21.25 18.12 -1.14
N ALA A 321 22.40 17.80 -1.75
CA ALA A 321 22.51 16.74 -2.75
C ALA A 321 22.20 15.34 -2.17
N ALA A 322 22.64 15.07 -0.93
CA ALA A 322 22.31 13.81 -0.25
C ALA A 322 20.81 13.68 0.05
N LEU A 323 20.16 14.78 0.45
CA LEU A 323 18.72 14.84 0.65
C LEU A 323 17.97 14.60 -0.67
N GLU A 324 18.34 15.29 -1.74
CA GLU A 324 17.76 15.09 -3.07
C GLU A 324 17.91 13.63 -3.54
N HIS A 325 19.09 13.04 -3.34
CA HIS A 325 19.33 11.65 -3.68
C HIS A 325 18.48 10.68 -2.84
N ALA A 326 18.33 10.95 -1.54
CA ALA A 326 17.48 10.17 -0.65
C ALA A 326 15.99 10.27 -1.04
N GLU A 327 15.53 11.46 -1.41
CA GLU A 327 14.16 11.65 -1.91
C GLU A 327 13.92 10.93 -3.24
N LYS A 328 14.91 10.97 -4.15
CA LYS A 328 14.86 10.24 -5.41
C LYS A 328 14.77 8.73 -5.19
N VAL A 329 15.63 8.17 -4.34
CA VAL A 329 15.59 6.72 -4.02
C VAL A 329 14.24 6.33 -3.42
N ARG A 330 13.68 7.15 -2.52
CA ARG A 330 12.35 6.94 -1.96
C ARG A 330 11.26 6.99 -3.03
N GLY A 331 11.27 8.01 -3.89
CA GLY A 331 10.30 8.18 -4.96
C GLY A 331 10.32 7.04 -5.99
N GLU A 332 11.50 6.65 -6.46
CA GLU A 332 11.68 5.53 -7.39
C GLU A 332 11.20 4.21 -6.77
N SER A 333 11.45 3.99 -5.49
CA SER A 333 11.02 2.76 -4.79
C SER A 333 9.51 2.74 -4.53
N ASP A 334 8.90 3.89 -4.24
CA ASP A 334 7.44 4.06 -4.13
C ASP A 334 6.75 3.78 -5.48
N GLU A 335 7.31 4.26 -6.58
CA GLU A 335 6.82 3.99 -7.93
C GLU A 335 6.96 2.51 -8.29
N TYR A 336 8.12 1.90 -8.03
CA TYR A 336 8.34 0.47 -8.22
C TYR A 336 7.35 -0.38 -7.41
N ALA A 337 7.14 -0.05 -6.13
CA ALA A 337 6.19 -0.77 -5.27
C ALA A 337 4.74 -0.66 -5.80
N LYS A 338 4.34 0.52 -6.30
CA LYS A 338 3.01 0.71 -6.93
C LYS A 338 2.86 -0.12 -8.20
N ASP A 339 3.87 -0.14 -9.06
CA ASP A 339 3.85 -0.89 -10.31
C ASP A 339 3.83 -2.41 -10.07
N LEU A 340 4.64 -2.90 -9.12
CA LEU A 340 4.64 -4.29 -8.69
C LEU A 340 3.26 -4.72 -8.19
N LEU A 341 2.63 -3.92 -7.31
CA LEU A 341 1.30 -4.19 -6.78
C LEU A 341 0.21 -4.12 -7.86
N ALA A 342 0.30 -3.17 -8.78
CA ALA A 342 -0.64 -3.04 -9.89
C ALA A 342 -0.56 -4.25 -10.83
N THR A 343 0.66 -4.66 -11.18
CA THR A 343 0.92 -5.84 -12.02
C THR A 343 0.45 -7.12 -11.34
N ALA A 344 0.75 -7.32 -10.06
CA ALA A 344 0.29 -8.47 -9.29
C ALA A 344 -1.24 -8.54 -9.21
N ARG A 345 -1.92 -7.39 -9.03
CA ARG A 345 -3.39 -7.32 -9.04
C ARG A 345 -3.96 -7.70 -10.40
N ALA A 346 -3.42 -7.14 -11.48
CA ALA A 346 -3.85 -7.45 -12.85
C ALA A 346 -3.66 -8.93 -13.19
N ASN A 347 -2.53 -9.54 -12.77
CA ASN A 347 -2.27 -10.95 -12.96
C ASN A 347 -3.26 -11.83 -12.17
N ALA A 348 -3.49 -11.51 -10.90
CA ALA A 348 -4.49 -12.20 -10.07
C ALA A 348 -5.91 -12.09 -10.67
N ASP A 349 -6.30 -10.91 -11.13
CA ASP A 349 -7.62 -10.71 -11.75
C ASP A 349 -7.76 -11.51 -13.06
N ARG A 350 -6.67 -11.61 -13.84
CA ARG A 350 -6.64 -12.43 -15.04
C ARG A 350 -6.79 -13.91 -14.74
N ILE A 351 -6.05 -14.45 -13.75
CA ILE A 351 -6.16 -15.85 -13.32
C ILE A 351 -7.60 -16.18 -12.90
N LEU A 352 -8.23 -15.29 -12.11
CA LEU A 352 -9.62 -15.45 -11.70
C LEU A 352 -10.60 -15.37 -12.87
N ALA A 353 -10.37 -14.48 -13.83
CA ALA A 353 -11.21 -14.36 -15.02
C ALA A 353 -11.11 -15.60 -15.90
N ASP A 354 -9.89 -16.10 -16.14
CA ASP A 354 -9.62 -17.30 -16.94
C ASP A 354 -10.23 -18.54 -16.27
N ALA A 355 -10.06 -18.69 -14.95
CA ALA A 355 -10.67 -19.80 -14.19
C ALA A 355 -12.21 -19.76 -14.20
N ARG A 356 -12.83 -18.57 -14.13
CA ARG A 356 -14.28 -18.42 -14.25
C ARG A 356 -14.77 -18.76 -15.66
N SER A 357 -14.06 -18.32 -16.69
CA SER A 357 -14.41 -18.65 -18.07
C SER A 357 -14.32 -20.16 -18.32
N PHE A 358 -13.29 -20.83 -17.78
CA PHE A 358 -13.17 -22.28 -17.88
C PHE A 358 -14.28 -22.98 -17.09
N ALA A 359 -14.58 -22.50 -15.87
CA ALA A 359 -15.68 -23.01 -15.07
C ALA A 359 -17.04 -22.95 -15.78
N ASP A 360 -17.35 -21.82 -16.41
CA ASP A 360 -18.59 -21.63 -17.16
C ASP A 360 -18.65 -22.60 -18.37
N GLN A 361 -17.52 -22.85 -19.04
CA GLN A 361 -17.42 -23.82 -20.13
C GLN A 361 -17.64 -25.25 -19.63
N THR A 362 -16.98 -25.67 -18.55
CA THR A 362 -17.14 -27.02 -17.97
C THR A 362 -18.59 -27.29 -17.55
N VAL A 363 -19.25 -26.31 -16.92
CA VAL A 363 -20.68 -26.42 -16.56
C VAL A 363 -21.54 -26.51 -17.82
N ALA A 364 -21.30 -25.66 -18.83
CA ALA A 364 -22.05 -25.69 -20.08
C ALA A 364 -21.94 -27.06 -20.78
N ASP A 365 -20.72 -27.59 -20.91
CA ASP A 365 -20.46 -28.89 -21.52
C ASP A 365 -21.13 -30.03 -20.75
N ALA A 366 -21.03 -30.02 -19.42
CA ALA A 366 -21.68 -31.02 -18.56
C ALA A 366 -23.22 -30.93 -18.63
N THR A 367 -23.79 -29.73 -18.72
CA THR A 367 -25.24 -29.58 -18.91
C THR A 367 -25.70 -30.11 -20.27
N LEU A 368 -24.93 -29.84 -21.32
CA LEU A 368 -25.20 -30.34 -22.67
C LEU A 368 -25.10 -31.87 -22.73
N GLU A 369 -24.08 -32.47 -22.11
CA GLU A 369 -23.93 -33.93 -22.01
C GLU A 369 -25.11 -34.54 -21.22
N ALA A 370 -25.48 -33.96 -20.08
CA ALA A 370 -26.62 -34.40 -19.28
C ALA A 370 -27.95 -34.31 -20.05
N GLU A 371 -28.16 -33.25 -20.84
CA GLU A 371 -29.33 -33.10 -21.72
C GLU A 371 -29.34 -34.14 -22.84
N GLN A 372 -28.20 -34.41 -23.47
CA GLN A 372 -28.07 -35.45 -24.49
C GLN A 372 -28.45 -36.83 -23.94
N HIS A 373 -27.99 -37.18 -22.73
CA HIS A 373 -28.37 -38.42 -22.05
C HIS A 373 -29.88 -38.50 -21.79
N ARG A 374 -30.50 -37.41 -21.33
CA ARG A 374 -31.96 -37.34 -21.14
C ARG A 374 -32.73 -37.47 -22.45
N LEU A 375 -32.28 -36.80 -23.51
CA LEU A 375 -32.91 -36.87 -24.84
C LEU A 375 -32.80 -38.27 -25.43
N ALA A 376 -31.65 -38.94 -25.28
CA ALA A 376 -31.48 -40.33 -25.71
C ALA A 376 -32.45 -41.27 -25.00
N ALA A 377 -32.58 -41.14 -23.67
CA ALA A 377 -33.53 -41.91 -22.88
C ALA A 377 -35.00 -41.60 -23.25
N THR A 378 -35.31 -40.35 -23.57
CA THR A 378 -36.64 -39.93 -24.02
C THR A 378 -37.00 -40.54 -25.38
N ARG A 379 -36.06 -40.57 -26.32
CA ARG A 379 -36.25 -41.24 -27.61
C ARG A 379 -36.47 -42.74 -27.43
N GLN A 380 -35.67 -43.39 -26.57
CA GLN A 380 -35.88 -44.80 -26.23
C GLN A 380 -37.27 -45.06 -25.63
N LEU A 381 -37.76 -44.16 -24.77
CA LEU A 381 -39.10 -44.25 -24.21
C LEU A 381 -40.18 -44.06 -25.27
N GLN A 382 -40.01 -43.14 -26.22
CA GLN A 382 -40.94 -42.95 -27.35
C GLN A 382 -40.95 -44.17 -28.27
N ASP A 383 -39.80 -44.78 -28.54
CA ASP A 383 -39.70 -45.98 -29.36
C ASP A 383 -40.33 -47.19 -28.66
N LEU A 384 -40.15 -47.33 -27.33
CA LEU A 384 -40.94 -48.27 -26.53
C LEU A 384 -42.43 -47.93 -26.68
N SER A 385 -42.87 -46.71 -26.44
CA SER A 385 -44.29 -46.33 -26.55
C SER A 385 -44.90 -46.68 -27.91
N ARG A 386 -44.17 -46.44 -29.01
CA ARG A 386 -44.62 -46.82 -30.37
C ARG A 386 -44.68 -48.33 -30.58
N GLN A 387 -43.67 -49.08 -30.12
CA GLN A 387 -43.69 -50.54 -30.16
C GLN A 387 -44.86 -51.09 -29.34
N HIS A 388 -45.21 -50.39 -28.26
CA HIS A 388 -46.31 -50.74 -27.38
C HIS A 388 -47.69 -50.45 -28.00
N GLU A 389 -47.86 -49.28 -28.62
CA GLU A 389 -49.05 -48.92 -29.40
C GLU A 389 -49.27 -49.87 -30.57
N SER A 390 -48.20 -50.33 -31.24
CA SER A 390 -48.34 -51.30 -32.34
C SER A 390 -48.72 -52.70 -31.83
N ILE A 391 -48.19 -53.14 -30.69
CA ILE A 391 -48.58 -54.41 -30.07
C ILE A 391 -50.05 -54.38 -29.63
N THR A 392 -50.48 -53.28 -29.00
CA THR A 392 -51.88 -53.12 -28.59
C THR A 392 -52.83 -53.07 -29.78
N THR A 393 -52.51 -52.29 -30.81
CA THR A 393 -53.28 -52.26 -32.06
C THR A 393 -53.34 -53.64 -32.73
N TYR A 394 -52.23 -54.38 -32.79
CA TYR A 394 -52.21 -55.74 -33.34
C TYR A 394 -53.09 -56.72 -32.54
N LEU A 395 -53.13 -56.59 -31.20
CA LEU A 395 -54.01 -57.38 -30.36
C LEU A 395 -55.49 -57.02 -30.58
N ASP A 396 -55.79 -55.73 -30.78
CA ASP A 396 -57.14 -55.26 -31.11
C ASP A 396 -57.57 -55.73 -32.52
N GLU A 397 -56.66 -55.72 -33.50
CA GLU A 397 -56.90 -56.28 -34.84
C GLU A 397 -57.11 -57.80 -34.79
N LEU A 398 -56.35 -58.54 -33.98
CA LEU A 398 -56.58 -59.97 -33.75
C LEU A 398 -57.94 -60.21 -33.08
N ARG A 399 -58.34 -59.36 -32.14
CA ARG A 399 -59.65 -59.41 -31.47
C ARG A 399 -60.79 -59.13 -32.45
N ALA A 400 -60.62 -58.15 -33.33
CA ALA A 400 -61.57 -57.81 -34.39
C ALA A 400 -61.69 -58.91 -35.45
N LEU A 401 -60.57 -59.46 -35.93
CA LEU A 401 -60.56 -60.59 -36.88
C LEU A 401 -61.16 -61.86 -36.27
N LEU A 402 -60.94 -62.12 -34.98
CA LEU A 402 -61.58 -63.23 -34.28
C LEU A 402 -63.09 -63.02 -34.10
N ALA A 403 -63.55 -61.77 -34.01
CA ALA A 403 -64.97 -61.44 -33.94
C ALA A 403 -65.65 -61.49 -35.34
N GLU A 404 -64.95 -61.04 -36.39
CA GLU A 404 -65.46 -60.99 -37.77
C GLU A 404 -65.51 -62.38 -38.43
N ARG A 405 -64.62 -63.31 -38.01
CA ARG A 405 -64.57 -64.69 -38.53
C ARG A 405 -65.63 -65.64 -37.91
N VAL A 406 -66.57 -65.11 -37.12
CA VAL A 406 -67.65 -65.89 -36.48
C VAL A 406 -68.86 -66.10 -37.40
N GLU A 407 -69.00 -65.39 -38.52
CA GLU A 407 -70.20 -65.52 -39.39
C GLU A 407 -70.12 -66.53 -40.56
N THR A 408 -69.04 -67.31 -40.74
CA THR A 408 -69.08 -68.44 -41.69
C THR A 408 -68.21 -69.61 -41.24
N PRO A 409 -68.74 -70.85 -41.20
CA PRO A 409 -67.92 -72.04 -41.00
C PRO A 409 -67.49 -72.61 -42.35
N GLU A 410 -66.21 -72.55 -42.68
CA GLU A 410 -65.50 -73.68 -43.31
C GLU A 410 -63.98 -73.56 -43.20
N LEU A 411 -63.35 -74.72 -42.99
CA LEU A 411 -61.94 -74.94 -42.71
C LEU A 411 -61.06 -74.70 -43.94
N SER A 412 -59.90 -74.05 -43.75
CA SER A 412 -58.70 -74.45 -44.50
C SER A 412 -57.42 -74.15 -43.73
N MET A 413 -56.70 -75.23 -43.44
CA MET A 413 -55.33 -75.25 -42.96
C MET A 413 -54.43 -74.65 -44.03
N LEU A 414 -53.85 -73.49 -43.77
CA LEU A 414 -52.71 -73.00 -44.54
C LEU A 414 -51.62 -72.56 -43.57
N ASN A 415 -50.60 -73.41 -43.48
CA ASN A 415 -49.34 -73.17 -42.81
C ASN A 415 -48.59 -72.05 -43.56
N PRO A 416 -48.27 -70.89 -42.95
CA PRO A 416 -47.35 -69.95 -43.57
C PRO A 416 -45.90 -70.40 -43.29
N PRO A 417 -44.97 -70.24 -44.24
CA PRO A 417 -43.59 -70.71 -44.11
C PRO A 417 -42.76 -69.76 -43.23
N LEU A 418 -41.92 -70.32 -42.35
CA LEU A 418 -40.70 -69.63 -41.91
C LEU A 418 -39.74 -69.51 -43.10
N PRO A 419 -39.11 -68.34 -43.32
CA PRO A 419 -37.66 -68.26 -43.12
C PRO A 419 -37.14 -66.82 -42.82
N PRO A 420 -35.83 -66.56 -42.64
CA PRO A 420 -34.77 -67.37 -42.02
C PRO A 420 -34.07 -66.61 -40.84
N LYS A 421 -33.46 -67.36 -39.90
CA LYS A 421 -32.19 -66.93 -39.27
C LYS A 421 -31.06 -67.47 -40.16
N PRO A 422 -29.99 -66.72 -40.53
CA PRO A 422 -28.85 -66.45 -39.62
C PRO A 422 -28.04 -65.16 -40.04
N PRO A 423 -26.78 -64.88 -39.60
CA PRO A 423 -25.94 -65.56 -38.61
C PRO A 423 -25.43 -64.67 -37.46
N ALA A 424 -24.93 -65.34 -36.41
CA ALA A 424 -23.90 -64.79 -35.56
C ALA A 424 -22.55 -64.89 -36.30
N THR A 425 -21.89 -63.75 -36.51
CA THR A 425 -20.46 -63.68 -36.82
C THR A 425 -19.84 -62.55 -35.99
N SER A 426 -19.10 -62.97 -34.98
CA SER A 426 -17.74 -62.52 -34.64
C SER A 426 -17.22 -61.22 -35.28
N GLY A 427 -16.64 -60.35 -34.44
CA GLY A 427 -15.46 -59.59 -34.82
C GLY A 427 -15.69 -58.09 -35.01
N THR A 428 -15.63 -57.38 -33.89
CA THR A 428 -15.16 -56.00 -33.72
C THR A 428 -14.39 -55.40 -34.90
N ARG A 429 -14.95 -54.34 -35.49
CA ARG A 429 -14.21 -53.30 -36.23
C ARG A 429 -13.28 -52.48 -35.32
N ALA A 430 -13.35 -52.68 -34.00
CA ALA A 430 -12.51 -52.05 -32.99
C ALA A 430 -11.11 -52.69 -32.80
N GLN A 431 -10.70 -53.64 -33.64
CA GLN A 431 -9.33 -54.23 -33.61
C GLN A 431 -8.56 -54.12 -34.94
N ARG A 432 -9.08 -53.41 -35.95
CA ARG A 432 -8.34 -53.08 -37.20
C ARG A 432 -7.93 -51.60 -37.32
N ALA A 433 -7.77 -50.93 -36.18
CA ALA A 433 -7.13 -49.61 -36.07
C ALA A 433 -5.99 -49.59 -35.03
N ARG A 434 -5.33 -50.74 -34.83
CA ARG A 434 -4.12 -50.90 -33.99
C ARG A 434 -3.06 -51.79 -34.66
N ALA A 435 -2.92 -51.67 -35.98
CA ALA A 435 -1.87 -52.30 -36.77
C ALA A 435 -1.37 -51.37 -37.88
N ALA A 436 -1.21 -50.08 -37.53
CA ALA A 436 -0.52 -49.07 -38.33
C ALA A 436 0.25 -48.13 -37.39
N ALA A 437 1.11 -48.72 -36.57
CA ALA A 437 2.26 -48.09 -35.93
C ALA A 437 3.05 -49.20 -35.25
N THR A 438 4.38 -49.15 -35.31
CA THR A 438 5.38 -50.14 -34.85
C THR A 438 5.45 -51.39 -35.74
N VAL A 439 6.53 -51.75 -36.45
CA VAL A 439 7.98 -51.43 -36.37
C VAL A 439 8.60 -51.75 -37.74
N VAL A 440 9.72 -51.10 -38.11
CA VAL A 440 10.98 -51.68 -38.66
C VAL A 440 11.81 -50.53 -39.29
N THR A 441 12.72 -49.98 -38.49
CA THR A 441 14.21 -50.08 -38.56
C THR A 441 14.81 -49.03 -39.50
N ALA A 442 15.52 -48.03 -38.96
CA ALA A 442 16.96 -48.04 -38.67
C ALA A 442 17.80 -47.76 -39.92
N ASP A 443 18.40 -46.58 -39.97
CA ASP A 443 19.78 -46.38 -40.40
C ASP A 443 20.30 -45.02 -39.90
N ASP A 444 21.43 -45.09 -39.20
CA ASP A 444 22.39 -44.05 -38.84
C ASP A 444 23.02 -43.42 -40.11
N PRO A 445 23.76 -42.27 -40.09
CA PRO A 445 24.79 -41.97 -39.09
C PRO A 445 25.06 -40.49 -38.72
N ASP A 446 25.95 -40.36 -37.73
CA ASP A 446 26.88 -39.26 -37.42
C ASP A 446 27.08 -38.20 -38.53
N ASP A 447 26.99 -36.91 -38.17
CA ASP A 447 28.05 -35.93 -38.45
C ASP A 447 27.96 -34.70 -37.52
N ALA A 448 29.13 -34.13 -37.29
CA ALA A 448 29.53 -33.12 -36.32
C ALA A 448 28.94 -31.72 -36.52
N GLY A 449 29.00 -30.90 -35.45
CA GLY A 449 28.84 -29.45 -35.57
C GLY A 449 28.62 -28.72 -34.24
N GLN A 450 29.67 -28.57 -33.45
CA GLN A 450 29.75 -27.57 -32.37
C GLN A 450 29.53 -26.15 -32.93
N PRO A 451 29.13 -25.19 -32.06
CA PRO A 451 29.80 -23.91 -32.12
C PRO A 451 30.41 -23.51 -30.78
N ALA A 452 31.60 -22.93 -30.94
CA ALA A 452 32.54 -22.38 -29.99
C ALA A 452 31.93 -21.46 -28.93
N GLN A 453 32.40 -21.66 -27.70
CA GLN A 453 32.52 -20.60 -26.71
C GLN A 453 33.88 -19.93 -26.96
N ASP A 454 33.86 -18.70 -27.45
CA ASP A 454 35.06 -17.86 -27.51
C ASP A 454 35.29 -17.21 -26.14
N GLU A 455 36.42 -17.56 -25.55
CA GLU A 455 37.11 -16.80 -24.51
C GLU A 455 37.66 -15.50 -25.13
N ALA A 456 37.41 -14.38 -24.46
CA ALA A 456 38.18 -13.15 -24.64
C ALA A 456 38.62 -12.65 -23.27
N GLU A 457 39.78 -13.12 -22.83
CA GLU A 457 40.67 -12.35 -21.97
C GLU A 457 41.35 -11.27 -22.84
N GLU A 458 41.22 -10.01 -22.47
CA GLU A 458 42.23 -9.01 -22.84
C GLU A 458 42.57 -8.14 -21.62
N GLN A 459 43.84 -8.26 -21.24
CA GLN A 459 44.56 -7.47 -20.26
C GLN A 459 45.01 -6.14 -20.88
N ALA A 460 44.85 -5.02 -20.16
CA ALA A 460 45.74 -3.85 -20.24
C ALA A 460 45.43 -2.91 -19.05
N HIS A 461 46.25 -2.87 -18.00
CA HIS A 461 47.38 -1.96 -17.79
C HIS A 461 47.00 -0.47 -17.68
N ALA A 462 47.02 0.06 -16.46
CA ALA A 462 47.87 1.18 -16.00
C ALA A 462 47.75 1.35 -14.48
#